data_AF-A0A7K0PHU4-F1
#
_entry.id   AF-A0A7K0PHU4-F1
#
_cell.length_a   1.000
_cell.length_b   1.000
_cell.length_c   1.000
_cell.angle_alpha   90.00
_cell.angle_beta   90.00
_cell.angle_gamma   90.00
#
_symmetry.space_group_name_H-M   'P 1'
#
loop_
_entity.id
_entity.type
_entity.pdbx_description
1 polymer ?
#
loop_
_entity_poly.entity_id
_entity_poly.type
_entity_poly.pdbx_seq_one_letter_code
_entity_poly.pdbx_strand_id
1 'polypeptide(L)'
;MLRSAATLGVLAAALPLNAAVVASALARPRPRTPARPAGTPRRTVLISGGKMTKALQLARSFHAAGHRVVLVETARYRLTGHRFSRAVDAFHVVPQPDDPGYADALLRIVRAEGVDVYVPVCSPKASLHDARARAVLDPHCEVVHVDAATMPTLDDKDRFAVAAQELGLAVPETHRITDPEQVARFAFPDDGRTFVLKSIAYDPVRRRDLTPLPRPTPQETAAFARSLPISVDNPWILQEFVAGEEFCTHSTVRDGRVQLHCCCRSSAFQLNYEHVDDPEIERWVTTFVGALGLTGQASFDFIRGADGVAYAIECNPRTHSAITMFYDHPGVAAAYLEDGTPTVRPTPTSRPTYWLYHELWRALRRPWTAPARLRVVLRGKEAILDPSDPLPFLLVHHLQIPLLLGRNLLRAKPWLTIDFNIGKLVEPAGD
;
A
#
# COMPACT_ATOMS: atom_id res chain seq x y z
N MET A 1 8.52 -26.07 -10.39
CA MET A 1 9.89 -25.97 -10.93
C MET A 1 9.92 -25.38 -12.34
N LEU A 2 9.24 -25.98 -13.33
CA LEU A 2 9.19 -25.48 -14.72
C LEU A 2 8.80 -23.99 -14.83
N ARG A 3 7.77 -23.57 -14.08
CA ARG A 3 7.32 -22.16 -14.05
C ARG A 3 8.44 -21.20 -13.63
N SER A 4 9.19 -21.51 -12.57
CA SER A 4 10.29 -20.65 -12.10
C SER A 4 11.42 -20.59 -13.13
N ALA A 5 11.81 -21.72 -13.73
CA ALA A 5 12.85 -21.77 -14.75
C ALA A 5 12.46 -20.97 -16.01
N ALA A 6 11.23 -21.14 -16.49
CA ALA A 6 10.71 -20.37 -17.63
C ALA A 6 10.69 -18.87 -17.33
N THR A 7 10.22 -18.45 -16.14
CA THR A 7 10.25 -17.04 -15.74
C THR A 7 11.68 -16.49 -15.64
N LEU A 8 12.61 -17.24 -15.07
CA LEU A 8 14.04 -16.85 -15.05
C LEU A 8 14.60 -16.68 -16.46
N GLY A 9 14.26 -17.57 -17.40
CA GLY A 9 14.65 -17.45 -18.80
C GLY A 9 14.12 -16.19 -19.48
N VAL A 10 12.84 -15.85 -19.24
CA VAL A 10 12.24 -14.60 -19.76
C VAL A 10 12.91 -13.37 -19.17
N LEU A 11 13.21 -13.36 -17.87
CA LEU A 11 13.94 -12.27 -17.23
C LEU A 11 15.35 -12.15 -17.83
N ALA A 12 16.08 -13.25 -17.98
CA ALA A 12 17.40 -13.25 -18.61
C ALA A 12 17.37 -12.70 -20.04
N ALA A 13 16.34 -13.05 -20.83
CA ALA A 13 16.17 -12.53 -22.19
C ALA A 13 15.89 -11.01 -22.23
N ALA A 14 15.21 -10.46 -21.22
CA ALA A 14 14.93 -9.02 -21.11
C ALA A 14 16.11 -8.20 -20.56
N LEU A 15 17.12 -8.85 -19.96
CA LEU A 15 18.25 -8.17 -19.31
C LEU A 15 19.04 -7.26 -20.25
N PRO A 16 19.46 -7.66 -21.47
CA PRO A 16 20.26 -6.80 -22.34
C PRO A 16 19.57 -5.48 -22.67
N LEU A 17 18.26 -5.52 -22.95
CA LEU A 17 17.47 -4.32 -23.24
C LEU A 17 17.39 -3.40 -22.03
N ASN A 18 17.03 -3.93 -20.86
CA ASN A 18 16.95 -3.12 -19.64
C ASN A 18 18.33 -2.56 -19.25
N ALA A 19 19.39 -3.34 -19.41
CA ALA A 19 20.76 -2.90 -19.14
C ALA A 19 21.15 -1.76 -20.09
N ALA A 20 20.80 -1.82 -21.38
CA ALA A 20 21.04 -0.75 -22.34
C ALA A 20 20.28 0.54 -21.99
N VAL A 21 19.01 0.43 -21.60
CA VAL A 21 18.19 1.57 -21.13
C VAL A 21 18.82 2.22 -19.89
N VAL A 22 19.20 1.41 -18.90
CA VAL A 22 19.81 1.91 -17.65
C VAL A 22 21.20 2.47 -17.89
N ALA A 23 22.04 1.83 -18.70
CA ALA A 23 23.36 2.34 -19.08
C ALA A 23 23.25 3.69 -19.79
N SER A 24 22.30 3.82 -20.72
CA SER A 24 22.02 5.07 -21.42
C SER A 24 21.58 6.19 -20.46
N ALA A 25 20.77 5.87 -19.44
CA ALA A 25 20.38 6.82 -18.41
C ALA A 25 21.55 7.20 -17.49
N LEU A 26 22.41 6.24 -17.11
CA LEU A 26 23.59 6.47 -16.28
C LEU A 26 24.67 7.30 -17.00
N ALA A 27 24.75 7.22 -18.32
CA ALA A 27 25.67 8.01 -19.14
C ALA A 27 25.28 9.49 -19.25
N ARG A 28 24.02 9.85 -18.92
CA ARG A 28 23.57 11.25 -18.93
C ARG A 28 24.16 12.03 -17.74
N PRO A 29 24.44 13.33 -17.90
CA PRO A 29 24.85 14.19 -16.80
C PRO A 29 23.85 14.09 -15.66
N ARG A 30 24.37 14.03 -14.42
CA ARG A 30 23.51 13.96 -13.24
C ARG A 30 22.77 15.29 -13.10
N PRO A 31 21.43 15.28 -12.90
CA PRO A 31 20.73 16.46 -12.43
C PRO A 31 21.39 16.88 -11.11
N ARG A 32 21.66 18.18 -10.95
CA ARG A 32 22.09 18.69 -9.65
C ARG A 32 20.89 18.54 -8.72
N THR A 33 21.10 17.91 -7.56
CA THR A 33 20.10 17.96 -6.49
C THR A 33 19.84 19.45 -6.20
N PRO A 34 18.58 19.91 -6.23
CA PRO A 34 18.26 21.30 -5.92
C PRO A 34 18.94 21.70 -4.61
N ALA A 35 19.58 22.86 -4.59
CA ALA A 35 20.13 23.38 -3.36
C ALA A 35 18.97 23.60 -2.37
N ARG A 36 19.08 23.02 -1.18
CA ARG A 36 18.11 23.21 -0.11
C ARG A 36 17.98 24.71 0.17
N PRO A 37 16.76 25.27 0.33
CA PRO A 37 16.57 26.65 0.76
C PRO A 37 17.37 26.92 2.03
N ALA A 38 18.09 28.05 2.10
CA ALA A 38 18.85 28.41 3.29
C ALA A 38 17.92 28.44 4.51
N GLY A 39 18.28 27.73 5.60
CA GLY A 39 17.53 27.74 6.87
C GLY A 39 16.76 26.48 7.25
N THR A 40 16.40 25.56 6.34
CA THR A 40 15.64 24.33 6.70
C THR A 40 16.52 23.17 7.23
N PRO A 41 16.43 22.70 8.47
CA PRO A 41 17.34 21.67 8.97
C PRO A 41 17.29 20.36 8.13
N ARG A 42 18.45 19.81 7.78
CA ARG A 42 18.53 18.49 7.12
C ARG A 42 18.16 17.42 8.15
N ARG A 43 17.01 16.78 7.93
CA ARG A 43 16.60 15.59 8.68
C ARG A 43 17.13 14.27 8.09
N THR A 44 17.27 13.26 8.94
CA THR A 44 17.49 11.85 8.62
C THR A 44 16.18 11.08 8.75
N VAL A 45 15.69 10.52 7.63
CA VAL A 45 14.41 9.82 7.55
C VAL A 45 14.65 8.31 7.41
N LEU A 46 14.12 7.54 8.35
CA LEU A 46 14.11 6.08 8.31
C LEU A 46 12.82 5.60 7.61
N ILE A 47 12.94 4.71 6.64
CA ILE A 47 11.80 4.16 5.89
C ILE A 47 11.84 2.64 5.94
N SER A 48 10.76 1.99 6.39
CA SER A 48 10.62 0.53 6.33
C SER A 48 9.99 0.03 5.03
N GLY A 49 9.84 -1.28 4.87
CA GLY A 49 9.26 -1.87 3.67
C GLY A 49 10.05 -1.55 2.40
N GLY A 50 11.39 -1.47 2.51
CA GLY A 50 12.26 -1.02 1.44
C GLY A 50 12.11 -1.77 0.13
N LYS A 51 11.54 -2.98 0.11
CA LYS A 51 11.22 -3.70 -1.12
C LYS A 51 10.08 -3.12 -1.95
N MET A 52 9.26 -2.22 -1.39
CA MET A 52 8.02 -1.74 -2.02
C MET A 52 8.25 -0.45 -2.82
N THR A 53 7.63 -0.30 -3.99
CA THR A 53 7.81 0.89 -4.85
C THR A 53 7.39 2.18 -4.14
N LYS A 54 6.38 2.12 -3.29
CA LYS A 54 5.97 3.23 -2.41
C LYS A 54 7.09 3.72 -1.47
N ALA A 55 7.94 2.83 -0.96
CA ALA A 55 9.10 3.23 -0.14
C ALA A 55 10.18 3.90 -1.00
N LEU A 56 10.42 3.41 -2.22
CA LEU A 56 11.33 4.04 -3.18
C LEU A 56 10.84 5.46 -3.58
N GLN A 57 9.54 5.62 -3.81
CA GLN A 57 8.94 6.92 -4.12
C GLN A 57 9.19 7.92 -2.98
N LEU A 58 8.90 7.53 -1.73
CA LEU A 58 9.15 8.39 -0.57
C LEU A 58 10.64 8.70 -0.39
N ALA A 59 11.52 7.70 -0.54
CA ALA A 59 12.96 7.91 -0.50
C ALA A 59 13.41 8.97 -1.52
N ARG A 60 12.93 8.89 -2.76
CA ARG A 60 13.22 9.89 -3.81
C ARG A 60 12.69 11.27 -3.45
N SER A 61 11.48 11.38 -2.90
CA SER A 61 10.91 12.65 -2.46
C SER A 61 11.73 13.29 -1.33
N PHE A 62 12.12 12.53 -0.30
CA PHE A 62 12.96 13.04 0.79
C PHE A 62 14.36 13.43 0.31
N HIS A 63 14.98 12.60 -0.52
CA HIS A 63 16.29 12.89 -1.12
C HIS A 63 16.25 14.15 -1.99
N ALA A 64 15.23 14.32 -2.82
CA ALA A 64 15.06 15.50 -3.67
C ALA A 64 14.90 16.79 -2.85
N ALA A 65 14.32 16.70 -1.65
CA ALA A 65 14.23 17.80 -0.68
C ALA A 65 15.52 18.01 0.15
N GLY A 66 16.55 17.18 -0.06
CA GLY A 66 17.86 17.30 0.60
C GLY A 66 17.99 16.57 1.94
N HIS A 67 17.04 15.71 2.30
CA HIS A 67 17.11 14.88 3.51
C HIS A 67 18.03 13.67 3.31
N ARG A 68 18.55 13.14 4.42
CA ARG A 68 19.23 11.84 4.44
C ARG A 68 18.18 10.73 4.55
N VAL A 69 18.32 9.65 3.80
CA VAL A 69 17.37 8.53 3.81
C VAL A 69 18.08 7.24 4.24
N VAL A 70 17.53 6.62 5.27
CA VAL A 70 17.90 5.29 5.75
C VAL A 70 16.77 4.32 5.39
N LEU A 71 17.07 3.28 4.63
CA LEU A 71 16.07 2.30 4.20
C LEU A 71 16.24 1.00 4.99
N VAL A 72 15.14 0.40 5.47
CA VAL A 72 15.18 -0.89 6.17
C VAL A 72 14.25 -1.91 5.56
N GLU A 73 14.67 -3.17 5.62
CA GLU A 73 13.88 -4.29 5.14
C GLU A 73 14.36 -5.59 5.77
N THR A 74 13.49 -6.60 5.77
CA THR A 74 13.76 -7.92 6.33
C THR A 74 14.82 -8.69 5.54
N ALA A 75 15.47 -9.66 6.20
CA ALA A 75 16.56 -10.45 5.62
C ALA A 75 16.20 -11.13 4.28
N ARG A 76 14.92 -11.50 4.08
CA ARG A 76 14.42 -12.10 2.83
C ARG A 76 14.69 -11.20 1.64
N TYR A 77 14.54 -9.89 1.80
CA TYR A 77 14.68 -8.88 0.74
C TYR A 77 15.88 -7.96 0.93
N ARG A 78 16.92 -8.41 1.64
CA ARG A 78 18.19 -7.67 1.84
C ARG A 78 18.88 -7.21 0.55
N LEU A 79 18.59 -7.84 -0.59
CA LEU A 79 19.09 -7.47 -1.92
C LEU A 79 17.99 -6.83 -2.78
N THR A 80 17.05 -6.13 -2.16
CA THR A 80 16.05 -5.37 -2.90
C THR A 80 16.70 -4.36 -3.84
N GLY A 81 16.21 -4.22 -5.07
CA GLY A 81 16.79 -3.27 -6.02
C GLY A 81 16.73 -1.82 -5.53
N HIS A 82 15.77 -1.48 -4.68
CA HIS A 82 15.57 -0.12 -4.17
C HIS A 82 16.72 0.36 -3.28
N ARG A 83 17.46 -0.55 -2.63
CA ARG A 83 18.62 -0.18 -1.79
C ARG A 83 19.79 0.41 -2.57
N PHE A 84 19.78 0.25 -3.90
CA PHE A 84 20.79 0.79 -4.82
C PHE A 84 20.32 2.09 -5.48
N SER A 85 19.18 2.64 -5.04
CA SER A 85 18.74 3.97 -5.42
C SER A 85 19.76 5.00 -4.96
N ARG A 86 20.00 6.02 -5.78
CA ARG A 86 20.76 7.22 -5.40
C ARG A 86 20.12 7.98 -4.24
N ALA A 87 18.82 7.75 -4.01
CA ALA A 87 18.06 8.36 -2.94
C ALA A 87 18.20 7.65 -1.59
N VAL A 88 19.00 6.59 -1.48
CA VAL A 88 19.20 5.83 -0.24
C VAL A 88 20.64 5.98 0.23
N ASP A 89 20.85 6.63 1.37
CA ASP A 89 22.18 6.88 1.95
C ASP A 89 22.69 5.67 2.75
N ALA A 90 21.79 4.96 3.43
CA ALA A 90 22.12 3.76 4.21
C ALA A 90 21.01 2.71 4.11
N PHE A 91 21.39 1.43 4.24
CA PHE A 91 20.44 0.31 4.23
C PHE A 91 20.75 -0.68 5.35
N HIS A 92 19.74 -1.00 6.16
CA HIS A 92 19.86 -1.97 7.26
C HIS A 92 18.86 -3.12 7.13
N VAL A 93 19.25 -4.27 7.68
CA VAL A 93 18.39 -5.45 7.75
C VAL A 93 17.80 -5.56 9.15
N VAL A 94 16.49 -5.72 9.22
CA VAL A 94 15.74 -5.88 10.48
C VAL A 94 15.11 -7.28 10.58
N PRO A 95 14.76 -7.74 11.79
CA PRO A 95 13.92 -8.91 12.00
C PRO A 95 12.55 -8.79 11.30
N GLN A 96 11.78 -9.87 11.26
CA GLN A 96 10.38 -9.78 10.82
C GLN A 96 9.59 -8.87 11.79
N PRO A 97 8.54 -8.17 11.34
CA PRO A 97 7.77 -7.28 12.21
C PRO A 97 7.16 -7.96 13.44
N ASP A 98 6.82 -9.25 13.32
CA ASP A 98 6.28 -10.08 14.41
C ASP A 98 7.34 -10.66 15.35
N ASP A 99 8.63 -10.47 15.05
CA ASP A 99 9.72 -10.82 15.94
C ASP A 99 9.72 -9.88 17.17
N PRO A 100 9.81 -10.41 18.40
CA PRO A 100 9.88 -9.58 19.61
C PRO A 100 11.02 -8.55 19.60
N GLY A 101 12.12 -8.83 18.89
CA GLY A 101 13.28 -7.95 18.77
C GLY A 101 13.15 -6.88 17.66
N TYR A 102 12.03 -6.80 16.95
CA TYR A 102 11.83 -5.86 15.85
C TYR A 102 11.94 -4.39 16.29
N ALA A 103 11.22 -4.00 17.34
CA ALA A 103 11.24 -2.62 17.86
C ALA A 103 12.63 -2.22 18.36
N ASP A 104 13.32 -3.11 19.08
CA ASP A 104 14.68 -2.88 19.55
C ASP A 104 15.68 -2.76 18.39
N ALA A 105 15.49 -3.53 17.32
CA ALA A 105 16.33 -3.43 16.12
C ALA A 105 16.14 -2.07 15.43
N LEU A 106 14.91 -1.58 15.31
CA LEU A 106 14.63 -0.23 14.81
C LEU A 106 15.27 0.82 15.71
N LEU A 107 15.13 0.70 17.04
CA LEU A 107 15.71 1.64 17.99
C LEU A 107 17.24 1.72 17.88
N ARG A 108 17.92 0.57 17.71
CA ARG A 108 19.38 0.56 17.47
C ARG A 108 19.77 1.35 16.22
N ILE A 109 19.00 1.20 15.14
CA ILE A 109 19.23 1.94 13.89
C ILE A 109 18.94 3.43 14.09
N VAL A 110 17.84 3.79 14.76
CA VAL A 110 17.48 5.18 15.08
C VAL A 110 18.62 5.89 15.80
N ARG A 111 19.22 5.24 16.81
CA ARG A 111 20.36 5.77 17.56
C ARG A 111 21.65 5.82 16.74
N ALA A 112 21.95 4.77 15.96
CA ALA A 112 23.20 4.68 15.21
C ALA A 112 23.26 5.65 14.02
N GLU A 113 22.13 5.89 13.36
CA GLU A 113 22.04 6.75 12.17
C GLU A 113 21.63 8.19 12.50
N GLY A 114 21.24 8.47 13.74
CA GLY A 114 20.70 9.77 14.15
C GLY A 114 19.40 10.10 13.40
N VAL A 115 18.44 9.17 13.44
CA VAL A 115 17.15 9.32 12.75
C VAL A 115 16.30 10.36 13.46
N ASP A 116 15.79 11.33 12.71
CA ASP A 116 14.83 12.33 13.21
C ASP A 116 13.39 11.87 13.03
N VAL A 117 13.09 11.16 11.93
CA VAL A 117 11.73 10.74 11.58
C VAL A 117 11.71 9.30 11.04
N TYR A 118 10.83 8.45 11.56
CA TYR A 118 10.51 7.13 11.03
C TYR A 118 9.18 7.14 10.27
N VAL A 119 9.21 6.70 9.01
CA VAL A 119 8.05 6.60 8.12
C VAL A 119 7.86 5.12 7.72
N PRO A 120 6.95 4.38 8.37
CA PRO A 120 6.72 3.00 8.02
C PRO A 120 6.00 2.86 6.67
N VAL A 121 6.45 1.93 5.84
CA VAL A 121 5.80 1.55 4.58
C VAL A 121 5.46 0.07 4.63
N CYS A 122 4.36 -0.23 5.30
CA CYS A 122 4.08 -1.57 5.80
C CYS A 122 3.06 -2.35 4.94
N SER A 123 3.01 -3.65 5.21
CA SER A 123 1.89 -4.54 4.84
C SER A 123 0.79 -4.47 5.91
N PRO A 124 -0.43 -4.98 5.67
CA PRO A 124 -1.49 -4.99 6.68
C PRO A 124 -1.04 -5.54 8.04
N LYS A 125 -0.45 -6.75 8.06
CA LYS A 125 0.07 -7.37 9.29
C LYS A 125 1.16 -6.53 9.96
N ALA A 126 2.10 -6.00 9.17
CA ALA A 126 3.22 -5.23 9.71
C ALA A 126 2.79 -3.88 10.32
N SER A 127 1.65 -3.32 9.88
CA SER A 127 1.16 -2.02 10.36
C SER A 127 0.96 -1.97 11.88
N LEU A 128 0.41 -3.04 12.46
CA LEU A 128 0.24 -3.15 13.91
C LEU A 128 1.59 -3.22 14.66
N HIS A 129 2.58 -3.89 14.08
CA HIS A 129 3.91 -3.98 14.68
C HIS A 129 4.67 -2.66 14.62
N ASP A 130 4.53 -1.89 13.54
CA ASP A 130 5.06 -0.53 13.46
C ASP A 130 4.35 0.40 14.47
N ALA A 131 3.04 0.25 14.66
CA ALA A 131 2.28 1.01 15.67
C ALA A 131 2.68 0.66 17.11
N ARG A 132 3.08 -0.59 17.37
CA ARG A 132 3.65 -1.00 18.66
C ARG A 132 5.08 -0.51 18.84
N ALA A 133 5.89 -0.56 17.78
CA ALA A 133 7.26 -0.05 17.80
C ALA A 133 7.29 1.46 18.10
N ARG A 134 6.27 2.21 17.70
CA ARG A 134 6.12 3.64 18.01
C ARG A 134 6.33 3.95 19.50
N ALA A 135 5.77 3.17 20.42
CA ALA A 135 5.94 3.39 21.86
C ALA A 135 7.41 3.33 22.33
N VAL A 136 8.26 2.59 21.62
CA VAL A 136 9.71 2.48 21.90
C VAL A 136 10.50 3.60 21.21
N LEU A 137 10.01 4.10 20.07
CA LEU A 137 10.72 5.04 19.21
C LEU A 137 10.39 6.52 19.49
N ASP A 138 9.17 6.84 19.92
CA ASP A 138 8.69 8.21 20.18
C ASP A 138 9.63 9.04 21.09
N PRO A 139 10.32 8.46 22.11
CA PRO A 139 11.30 9.22 22.90
C PRO A 139 12.58 9.62 22.15
N HIS A 140 12.79 9.11 20.93
CA HIS A 140 14.05 9.20 20.20
C HIS A 140 13.90 9.83 18.81
N CYS A 141 12.78 9.60 18.14
CA CYS A 141 12.46 10.19 16.85
C CYS A 141 10.95 10.30 16.67
N GLU A 142 10.54 11.14 15.72
CA GLU A 142 9.14 11.24 15.34
C GLU A 142 8.71 10.00 14.54
N VAL A 143 7.53 9.43 14.83
CA VAL A 143 6.98 8.30 14.05
C VAL A 143 5.73 8.73 13.30
N VAL A 144 5.79 8.72 11.96
CA VAL A 144 4.66 9.10 11.08
C VAL A 144 3.74 7.89 10.87
N HIS A 145 3.12 7.46 11.97
CA HIS A 145 2.20 6.32 12.00
C HIS A 145 1.26 6.42 13.19
N VAL A 146 0.06 5.89 13.06
CA VAL A 146 -0.90 5.84 14.17
C VAL A 146 -0.39 4.95 15.30
N ASP A 147 -0.81 5.23 16.53
CA ASP A 147 -0.46 4.41 17.69
C ASP A 147 -1.21 3.08 17.72
N ALA A 148 -0.73 2.15 18.56
CA ALA A 148 -1.31 0.83 18.69
C ALA A 148 -2.74 0.81 19.28
N ALA A 149 -3.17 1.87 19.96
CA ALA A 149 -4.51 1.98 20.54
C ALA A 149 -5.54 2.42 19.49
N THR A 150 -5.13 3.26 18.55
CA THR A 150 -5.94 3.77 17.43
C THR A 150 -6.03 2.76 16.29
N MET A 151 -4.98 1.95 16.08
CA MET A 151 -4.92 0.94 15.01
C MET A 151 -6.18 0.06 14.89
N PRO A 152 -6.71 -0.56 15.97
CA PRO A 152 -7.92 -1.37 15.89
C PRO A 152 -9.15 -0.61 15.42
N THR A 153 -9.30 0.67 15.76
CA THR A 153 -10.43 1.50 15.30
C THR A 153 -10.38 1.71 13.78
N LEU A 154 -9.18 1.73 13.19
CA LEU A 154 -8.99 1.97 11.76
C LEU A 154 -9.02 0.66 10.94
N ASP A 155 -8.30 -0.37 11.38
CA ASP A 155 -8.10 -1.62 10.61
C ASP A 155 -9.23 -2.65 10.81
N ASP A 156 -9.92 -2.63 11.96
CA ASP A 156 -11.13 -3.44 12.18
C ASP A 156 -12.32 -2.75 11.49
N LYS A 157 -12.79 -3.35 10.40
CA LYS A 157 -13.85 -2.80 9.54
C LYS A 157 -15.15 -2.47 10.29
N ASP A 158 -15.47 -3.21 11.34
CA ASP A 158 -16.65 -2.97 12.16
C ASP A 158 -16.45 -1.72 13.02
N ARG A 159 -15.32 -1.63 13.75
CA ARG A 159 -14.99 -0.45 14.56
C ARG A 159 -14.83 0.81 13.72
N PHE A 160 -14.27 0.66 12.53
CA PHE A 160 -14.15 1.73 11.54
C PHE A 160 -15.51 2.25 11.11
N ALA A 161 -16.43 1.34 10.73
CA ALA A 161 -17.78 1.70 10.32
C ALA A 161 -18.53 2.41 11.46
N VAL A 162 -18.45 1.89 12.69
CA VAL A 162 -19.05 2.53 13.88
C VAL A 162 -18.49 3.94 14.10
N ALA A 163 -17.17 4.10 14.10
CA ALA A 163 -16.53 5.40 14.30
C ALA A 163 -16.91 6.41 13.20
N ALA A 164 -17.05 5.96 11.94
CA ALA A 164 -17.51 6.83 10.87
C ALA A 164 -19.00 7.20 11.00
N GLN A 165 -19.86 6.25 11.37
CA GLN A 165 -21.29 6.49 11.60
C GLN A 165 -21.54 7.49 12.73
N GLU A 166 -20.79 7.40 13.83
CA GLU A 166 -20.87 8.36 14.95
C GLU A 166 -20.52 9.80 14.52
N LEU A 167 -19.73 9.95 13.45
CA LEU A 167 -19.40 11.24 12.84
C LEU A 167 -20.37 11.67 11.74
N GLY A 168 -21.44 10.89 11.49
CA GLY A 168 -22.41 11.14 10.42
C GLY A 168 -21.82 10.95 9.02
N LEU A 169 -20.74 10.17 8.90
CA LEU A 169 -20.08 9.91 7.63
C LEU A 169 -20.65 8.66 6.95
N ALA A 170 -20.80 8.71 5.63
CA ALA A 170 -21.38 7.64 4.85
C ALA A 170 -20.47 6.39 4.84
N VAL A 171 -21.01 5.28 5.33
CA VAL A 171 -20.44 3.92 5.27
C VAL A 171 -21.58 2.93 5.03
N PRO A 172 -21.31 1.75 4.43
CA PRO A 172 -22.37 0.75 4.25
C PRO A 172 -22.82 0.21 5.60
N GLU A 173 -24.07 -0.25 5.66
CA GLU A 173 -24.58 -0.95 6.85
C GLU A 173 -23.66 -2.12 7.20
N THR A 174 -23.13 -2.16 8.41
CA THR A 174 -22.10 -3.12 8.82
C THR A 174 -22.42 -3.67 10.21
N HIS A 175 -22.40 -5.00 10.34
CA HIS A 175 -22.68 -5.70 11.59
C HIS A 175 -21.54 -6.66 11.94
N ARG A 176 -21.08 -6.64 13.19
CA ARG A 176 -20.13 -7.64 13.69
C ARG A 176 -20.77 -9.00 13.87
N ILE A 177 -20.13 -10.04 13.34
CA ILE A 177 -20.57 -11.44 13.41
C ILE A 177 -19.50 -12.28 14.12
N THR A 178 -19.86 -12.84 15.27
CA THR A 178 -19.03 -13.76 16.08
C THR A 178 -19.60 -15.18 16.11
N ASP A 179 -20.82 -15.38 15.63
CA ASP A 179 -21.48 -16.68 15.52
C ASP A 179 -22.24 -16.76 14.17
N PRO A 180 -22.05 -17.80 13.34
CA PRO A 180 -22.84 -18.02 12.12
C PRO A 180 -24.35 -17.90 12.30
N GLU A 181 -24.89 -18.27 13.47
CA GLU A 181 -26.32 -18.19 13.76
C GLU A 181 -26.84 -16.75 13.79
N GLN A 182 -25.99 -15.75 14.02
CA GLN A 182 -26.37 -14.34 13.89
C GLN A 182 -26.75 -13.99 12.45
N VAL A 183 -26.07 -14.57 11.45
CA VAL A 183 -26.40 -14.38 10.03
C VAL A 183 -27.71 -15.09 9.70
N ALA A 184 -27.93 -16.29 10.25
CA ALA A 184 -29.15 -17.05 10.02
C ALA A 184 -30.41 -16.35 10.57
N ARG A 185 -30.25 -15.57 11.65
CA ARG A 185 -31.33 -14.81 12.30
C ARG A 185 -31.42 -13.36 11.83
N PHE A 186 -30.48 -12.91 11.00
CA PHE A 186 -30.47 -11.55 10.50
C PHE A 186 -31.71 -11.31 9.63
N ALA A 187 -32.46 -10.26 9.96
CA ALA A 187 -33.63 -9.85 9.19
C ALA A 187 -33.17 -9.06 7.96
N PHE A 188 -32.86 -9.77 6.87
CA PHE A 188 -32.48 -9.14 5.62
C PHE A 188 -33.61 -8.22 5.11
N PRO A 189 -33.32 -6.99 4.69
CA PRO A 189 -34.30 -6.09 4.12
C PRO A 189 -34.94 -6.64 2.84
N ASP A 190 -36.26 -6.48 2.71
CA ASP A 190 -37.02 -6.84 1.49
C ASP A 190 -36.93 -5.78 0.38
N ASP A 191 -36.02 -4.81 0.51
CA ASP A 191 -35.82 -3.69 -0.43
C ASP A 191 -34.83 -4.01 -1.57
N GLY A 192 -34.37 -5.26 -1.64
CA GLY A 192 -33.43 -5.73 -2.65
C GLY A 192 -31.95 -5.49 -2.33
N ARG A 193 -31.63 -4.89 -1.18
CA ARG A 193 -30.24 -4.80 -0.70
C ARG A 193 -29.68 -6.20 -0.46
N THR A 194 -28.39 -6.33 -0.76
CA THR A 194 -27.64 -7.55 -0.52
C THR A 194 -26.46 -7.27 0.38
N PHE A 195 -25.94 -8.30 1.02
CA PHE A 195 -24.85 -8.23 1.98
C PHE A 195 -23.76 -9.23 1.63
N VAL A 196 -22.56 -9.01 2.16
CA VAL A 196 -21.41 -9.89 2.02
C VAL A 196 -20.75 -10.12 3.38
N LEU A 197 -20.26 -11.34 3.60
CA LEU A 197 -19.47 -11.69 4.77
C LEU A 197 -17.99 -11.45 4.48
N LYS A 198 -17.34 -10.61 5.31
CA LYS A 198 -15.90 -10.32 5.19
C LYS A 198 -15.20 -10.64 6.51
N SER A 199 -14.06 -11.32 6.44
CA SER A 199 -13.21 -11.54 7.62
C SER A 199 -12.64 -10.21 8.10
N ILE A 200 -12.66 -9.98 9.41
CA ILE A 200 -11.95 -8.85 10.02
C ILE A 200 -10.45 -9.10 9.97
N ALA A 201 -10.01 -10.29 10.39
CA ALA A 201 -8.64 -10.71 10.24
C ALA A 201 -8.27 -10.85 8.75
N TYR A 202 -7.02 -10.55 8.40
CA TYR A 202 -6.54 -10.70 7.03
C TYR A 202 -6.57 -12.17 6.57
N ASP A 203 -7.52 -12.49 5.67
CA ASP A 203 -7.66 -13.82 5.04
C ASP A 203 -7.32 -13.73 3.53
N PRO A 204 -6.14 -14.20 3.08
CA PRO A 204 -5.74 -14.12 1.67
C PRO A 204 -6.58 -15.01 0.73
N VAL A 205 -7.28 -16.02 1.26
CA VAL A 205 -8.07 -16.97 0.49
C VAL A 205 -9.49 -16.44 0.29
N ARG A 206 -10.14 -16.01 1.38
CA ARG A 206 -11.56 -15.65 1.40
C ARG A 206 -11.85 -14.17 1.14
N ARG A 207 -10.85 -13.28 1.17
CA ARG A 207 -11.05 -11.84 0.91
C ARG A 207 -11.68 -11.48 -0.46
N ARG A 208 -11.78 -12.44 -1.39
CA ARG A 208 -12.37 -12.25 -2.72
C ARG A 208 -13.76 -12.89 -2.85
N ASP A 209 -14.21 -13.59 -1.81
CA ASP A 209 -15.55 -14.15 -1.78
C ASP A 209 -16.54 -12.99 -1.51
N LEU A 210 -17.30 -12.65 -2.53
CA LEU A 210 -18.36 -11.63 -2.48
C LEU A 210 -19.72 -12.29 -2.68
N THR A 211 -19.88 -13.52 -2.19
CA THR A 211 -21.16 -14.25 -2.25
C THR A 211 -22.28 -13.38 -1.64
N PRO A 212 -23.28 -12.97 -2.45
CA PRO A 212 -24.35 -12.12 -1.96
C PRO A 212 -25.27 -12.89 -1.00
N LEU A 213 -25.71 -12.20 0.04
CA LEU A 213 -26.70 -12.61 1.03
C LEU A 213 -27.93 -11.68 1.00
N PRO A 214 -29.15 -12.18 1.23
CA PRO A 214 -29.45 -13.58 1.53
C PRO A 214 -29.27 -14.48 0.29
N ARG A 215 -29.05 -15.78 0.53
CA ARG A 215 -29.14 -16.83 -0.49
C ARG A 215 -30.62 -17.10 -0.81
N PRO A 216 -30.95 -17.79 -1.93
CA PRO A 216 -32.33 -18.09 -2.33
C PRO A 216 -33.23 -18.65 -1.24
N THR A 217 -32.67 -19.37 -0.25
CA THR A 217 -33.39 -19.84 0.93
C THR A 217 -32.66 -19.46 2.23
N PRO A 218 -33.39 -19.30 3.36
CA PRO A 218 -32.78 -19.12 4.68
C PRO A 218 -31.81 -20.26 5.05
N GLN A 219 -32.13 -21.50 4.67
CA GLN A 219 -31.30 -22.68 4.91
C GLN A 219 -29.96 -22.59 4.17
N GLU A 220 -29.96 -22.13 2.91
CA GLU A 220 -28.73 -21.90 2.16
C GLU A 220 -27.89 -20.76 2.75
N THR A 221 -28.54 -19.69 3.22
CA THR A 221 -27.86 -18.57 3.91
C THR A 221 -27.14 -19.05 5.16
N ALA A 222 -27.84 -19.80 6.00
CA ALA A 222 -27.28 -20.37 7.22
C ALA A 222 -26.18 -21.40 6.92
N ALA A 223 -26.34 -22.23 5.89
CA ALA A 223 -25.31 -23.19 5.47
C ALA A 223 -24.03 -22.50 4.98
N PHE A 224 -24.16 -21.42 4.20
CA PHE A 224 -23.02 -20.61 3.78
C PHE A 224 -22.29 -19.99 4.98
N ALA A 225 -23.01 -19.34 5.89
CA ALA A 225 -22.42 -18.76 7.09
C ALA A 225 -21.67 -19.80 7.94
N ARG A 226 -22.25 -21.00 8.15
CA ARG A 226 -21.61 -22.12 8.88
C ARG A 226 -20.41 -22.73 8.17
N SER A 227 -20.26 -22.52 6.86
CA SER A 227 -19.07 -22.98 6.11
C SER A 227 -17.83 -22.13 6.37
N LEU A 228 -18.02 -20.94 6.93
CA LEU A 228 -16.95 -19.98 7.23
C LEU A 228 -16.46 -20.19 8.67
N PRO A 229 -15.16 -19.94 8.95
CA PRO A 229 -14.58 -20.10 10.28
C PRO A 229 -14.93 -18.91 11.19
N ILE A 230 -16.22 -18.61 11.36
CA ILE A 230 -16.71 -17.52 12.19
C ILE A 230 -16.69 -17.96 13.66
N SER A 231 -16.08 -17.17 14.52
CA SER A 231 -16.10 -17.38 15.97
C SER A 231 -15.85 -16.07 16.72
N VAL A 232 -15.93 -16.10 18.05
CA VAL A 232 -15.53 -14.96 18.90
C VAL A 232 -14.06 -14.57 18.67
N ASP A 233 -13.18 -15.55 18.48
CA ASP A 233 -11.74 -15.34 18.26
C ASP A 233 -11.40 -15.01 16.79
N ASN A 234 -12.29 -15.33 15.85
CA ASN A 234 -12.17 -14.98 14.45
C ASN A 234 -13.48 -14.32 13.96
N PRO A 235 -13.75 -13.08 14.37
CA PRO A 235 -14.97 -12.38 14.02
C PRO A 235 -14.96 -11.91 12.57
N TRP A 236 -16.14 -11.82 11.99
CA TRP A 236 -16.41 -11.35 10.64
C TRP A 236 -17.32 -10.12 10.70
N ILE A 237 -17.51 -9.47 9.56
CA ILE A 237 -18.58 -8.50 9.37
C ILE A 237 -19.59 -9.02 8.35
N LEU A 238 -20.87 -8.73 8.58
CA LEU A 238 -21.91 -8.72 7.56
C LEU A 238 -22.07 -7.28 7.11
N GLN A 239 -21.61 -6.98 5.89
CA GLN A 239 -21.60 -5.61 5.35
C GLN A 239 -22.50 -5.53 4.12
N GLU A 240 -23.28 -4.47 4.01
CA GLU A 240 -24.06 -4.14 2.82
C GLU A 240 -23.16 -4.12 1.58
N PHE A 241 -23.62 -4.80 0.54
CA PHE A 241 -22.96 -4.85 -0.75
C PHE A 241 -23.38 -3.64 -1.59
N VAL A 242 -22.55 -2.59 -1.53
CA VAL A 242 -22.71 -1.43 -2.41
C VAL A 242 -22.15 -1.78 -3.79
N ALA A 243 -23.02 -1.78 -4.80
CA ALA A 243 -22.60 -1.88 -6.20
C ALA A 243 -22.32 -0.49 -6.75
N GLY A 244 -21.16 -0.30 -7.39
CA GLY A 244 -20.78 1.03 -7.85
C GLY A 244 -19.35 1.14 -8.34
N GLU A 245 -18.90 2.38 -8.51
CA GLU A 245 -17.52 2.68 -8.90
C GLU A 245 -16.62 2.67 -7.65
N GLU A 246 -15.55 1.87 -7.69
CA GLU A 246 -14.58 1.79 -6.59
C GLU A 246 -13.59 2.95 -6.66
N PHE A 247 -13.27 3.54 -5.51
CA PHE A 247 -12.20 4.52 -5.36
C PHE A 247 -11.27 4.09 -4.22
N CYS A 248 -10.01 4.48 -4.32
CA CYS A 248 -9.04 4.35 -3.24
C CYS A 248 -8.35 5.68 -3.01
N THR A 249 -7.98 5.95 -1.78
CA THR A 249 -7.32 7.19 -1.37
C THR A 249 -5.99 6.92 -0.69
N HIS A 250 -5.15 7.93 -0.63
CA HIS A 250 -4.01 7.95 0.27
C HIS A 250 -3.85 9.34 0.85
N SER A 251 -3.73 9.41 2.18
CA SER A 251 -3.45 10.63 2.89
C SER A 251 -2.29 10.48 3.86
N THR A 252 -1.47 11.53 3.95
CA THR A 252 -0.59 11.78 5.10
C THR A 252 -1.27 12.84 5.98
N VAL A 253 -1.40 12.54 7.26
CA VAL A 253 -2.13 13.35 8.23
C VAL A 253 -1.20 13.71 9.39
N ARG A 254 -1.28 14.95 9.87
CA ARG A 254 -0.56 15.43 11.05
C ARG A 254 -1.52 16.21 11.93
N ASP A 255 -1.67 15.79 13.18
CA ASP A 255 -2.59 16.40 14.16
C ASP A 255 -4.01 16.64 13.59
N GLY A 256 -4.58 15.59 12.99
CA GLY A 256 -5.90 15.62 12.35
C GLY A 256 -5.98 16.43 11.05
N ARG A 257 -4.89 17.04 10.58
CA ARG A 257 -4.85 17.83 9.34
C ARG A 257 -4.27 17.03 8.19
N VAL A 258 -5.00 16.95 7.08
CA VAL A 258 -4.53 16.33 5.84
C VAL A 258 -3.45 17.19 5.18
N GLN A 259 -2.21 16.68 5.16
CA GLN A 259 -1.04 17.35 4.57
C GLN A 259 -0.78 16.92 3.12
N LEU A 260 -1.17 15.69 2.78
CA LEU A 260 -1.10 15.14 1.44
C LEU A 260 -2.34 14.31 1.19
N HIS A 261 -2.94 14.43 0.01
CA HIS A 261 -4.10 13.64 -0.39
C HIS A 261 -4.07 13.29 -1.88
N CYS A 262 -4.40 12.04 -2.21
CA CYS A 262 -4.84 11.67 -3.55
C CYS A 262 -6.02 10.73 -3.50
N CYS A 263 -6.79 10.75 -4.59
CA CYS A 263 -7.90 9.83 -4.85
C CYS A 263 -7.71 9.24 -6.25
N CYS A 264 -8.01 7.95 -6.40
CA CYS A 264 -7.96 7.25 -7.67
C CYS A 264 -9.20 6.38 -7.83
N ARG A 265 -9.65 6.23 -9.08
CA ARG A 265 -10.47 5.07 -9.44
C ARG A 265 -9.71 3.79 -9.10
N SER A 266 -10.41 2.83 -8.51
CA SER A 266 -9.86 1.57 -8.03
C SER A 266 -10.51 0.39 -8.74
N SER A 267 -9.98 -0.79 -8.46
CA SER A 267 -10.58 -2.07 -8.80
C SER A 267 -10.01 -3.15 -7.87
N ALA A 268 -10.67 -4.30 -7.81
CA ALA A 268 -10.21 -5.47 -7.06
C ALA A 268 -8.74 -5.89 -7.34
N PHE A 269 -8.16 -5.45 -8.47
CA PHE A 269 -6.73 -5.60 -8.74
C PHE A 269 -6.14 -4.37 -9.44
N GLN A 270 -6.14 -3.24 -8.72
CA GLN A 270 -5.55 -1.99 -9.18
C GLN A 270 -4.03 -2.06 -9.23
N LEU A 271 -3.48 -1.84 -10.42
CA LEU A 271 -2.04 -1.76 -10.68
C LEU A 271 -1.64 -0.52 -11.47
N ASN A 272 -2.60 0.35 -11.79
CA ASN A 272 -2.34 1.62 -12.44
C ASN A 272 -3.03 2.70 -11.61
N TYR A 273 -2.39 3.83 -11.35
CA TYR A 273 -2.98 4.88 -10.52
C TYR A 273 -3.04 6.17 -11.31
N GLU A 274 -4.24 6.73 -11.40
CA GLU A 274 -4.55 8.01 -12.04
C GLU A 274 -5.35 8.83 -11.04
N HIS A 275 -4.92 10.07 -10.83
CA HIS A 275 -5.56 10.97 -9.87
C HIS A 275 -6.91 11.42 -10.43
N VAL A 276 -7.91 11.45 -9.55
CA VAL A 276 -9.21 12.05 -9.80
C VAL A 276 -9.51 13.04 -8.68
N ASP A 277 -10.02 14.21 -9.05
CA ASP A 277 -10.51 15.18 -8.07
C ASP A 277 -11.91 14.78 -7.63
N ASP A 278 -12.03 14.39 -6.36
CA ASP A 278 -13.30 14.03 -5.74
C ASP A 278 -13.45 14.78 -4.40
N PRO A 279 -14.04 15.99 -4.41
CA PRO A 279 -14.17 16.82 -3.21
C PRO A 279 -15.07 16.20 -2.13
N GLU A 280 -15.97 15.28 -2.48
CA GLU A 280 -16.82 14.59 -1.50
C GLU A 280 -16.00 13.59 -0.70
N ILE A 281 -15.23 12.74 -1.40
CA ILE A 281 -14.30 11.80 -0.77
C ILE A 281 -13.26 12.54 0.06
N GLU A 282 -12.68 13.63 -0.44
CA GLU A 282 -11.69 14.41 0.31
C GLU A 282 -12.28 15.03 1.59
N ARG A 283 -13.52 15.54 1.53
CA ARG A 283 -14.23 16.04 2.72
C ARG A 283 -14.50 14.93 3.72
N TRP A 284 -14.96 13.76 3.26
CA TRP A 284 -15.15 12.58 4.10
C TRP A 284 -13.87 12.25 4.86
N VAL A 285 -12.75 12.16 4.13
CA VAL A 285 -11.43 11.84 4.71
C VAL A 285 -11.00 12.91 5.70
N THR A 286 -11.13 14.19 5.34
CA THR A 286 -10.73 15.31 6.19
C THR A 286 -11.52 15.32 7.51
N THR A 287 -12.84 15.13 7.45
CA THR A 287 -13.69 15.07 8.66
C THR A 287 -13.30 13.90 9.54
N PHE A 288 -13.14 12.70 8.96
CA PHE A 288 -12.80 11.50 9.72
C PHE A 288 -11.45 11.64 10.43
N VAL A 289 -10.38 11.96 9.68
CA VAL A 289 -9.04 12.03 10.27
C VAL A 289 -8.88 13.20 11.23
N GLY A 290 -9.61 14.30 11.01
CA GLY A 290 -9.65 15.46 11.88
C GLY A 290 -10.33 15.18 13.22
N ALA A 291 -11.48 14.50 13.19
CA ALA A 291 -12.21 14.13 14.41
C ALA A 291 -11.40 13.18 15.30
N LEU A 292 -10.60 12.29 14.71
CA LEU A 292 -9.73 11.36 15.44
C LEU A 292 -8.36 11.96 15.81
N GLY A 293 -8.03 13.18 15.39
CA GLY A 293 -6.73 13.80 15.64
C GLY A 293 -5.55 13.00 15.08
N LEU A 294 -5.73 12.32 13.95
CA LEU A 294 -4.76 11.34 13.47
C LEU A 294 -3.41 11.99 13.09
N THR A 295 -2.32 11.29 13.41
CA THR A 295 -0.99 11.53 12.84
C THR A 295 -0.46 10.24 12.25
N GLY A 296 -0.05 10.28 10.98
CA GLY A 296 0.44 9.12 10.25
C GLY A 296 -0.11 9.04 8.84
N GLN A 297 -0.33 7.82 8.36
CA GLN A 297 -0.78 7.55 7.00
C GLN A 297 -2.11 6.79 7.05
N ALA A 298 -3.10 7.30 6.32
CA ALA A 298 -4.43 6.70 6.26
C ALA A 298 -4.88 6.61 4.80
N SER A 299 -5.31 5.42 4.40
CA SER A 299 -5.80 5.15 3.06
C SER A 299 -7.18 4.54 3.19
N PHE A 300 -8.15 4.98 2.39
CA PHE A 300 -9.52 4.51 2.48
C PHE A 300 -9.99 4.01 1.12
N ASP A 301 -10.74 2.91 1.14
CA ASP A 301 -11.44 2.41 -0.02
C ASP A 301 -12.91 2.85 0.05
N PHE A 302 -13.42 3.32 -1.07
CA PHE A 302 -14.80 3.79 -1.23
C PHE A 302 -15.49 3.06 -2.36
N ILE A 303 -16.81 2.98 -2.27
CA ILE A 303 -17.68 2.66 -3.40
C ILE A 303 -18.68 3.78 -3.56
N ARG A 304 -18.74 4.37 -4.75
CA ARG A 304 -19.79 5.32 -5.10
C ARG A 304 -21.01 4.57 -5.62
N GLY A 305 -22.08 4.55 -4.83
CA GLY A 305 -23.32 3.83 -5.12
C GLY A 305 -24.11 4.45 -6.28
N ALA A 306 -25.19 3.77 -6.68
CA ALA A 306 -26.11 4.25 -7.72
C ALA A 306 -26.89 5.52 -7.30
N ASP A 307 -26.99 5.78 -6.00
CA ASP A 307 -27.49 7.02 -5.40
C ASP A 307 -26.51 8.20 -5.53
N GLY A 308 -25.30 7.92 -6.03
CA GLY A 308 -24.23 8.90 -6.20
C GLY A 308 -23.43 9.16 -4.93
N VAL A 309 -23.70 8.49 -3.81
CA VAL A 309 -23.01 8.71 -2.53
C VAL A 309 -21.74 7.88 -2.45
N ALA A 310 -20.63 8.45 -1.98
CA ALA A 310 -19.39 7.72 -1.71
C ALA A 310 -19.40 7.10 -0.31
N TYR A 311 -19.51 5.77 -0.24
CA TYR A 311 -19.48 5.00 1.00
C TYR A 311 -18.07 4.48 1.28
N ALA A 312 -17.47 4.84 2.41
CA ALA A 312 -16.18 4.28 2.81
C ALA A 312 -16.37 2.84 3.32
N ILE A 313 -15.69 1.87 2.70
CA ILE A 313 -15.88 0.44 3.00
C ILE A 313 -14.82 -0.13 3.94
N GLU A 314 -13.62 0.45 3.95
CA GLU A 314 -12.53 0.12 4.87
C GLU A 314 -11.50 1.26 4.98
N CYS A 315 -10.83 1.33 6.13
CA CYS A 315 -9.59 2.08 6.30
C CYS A 315 -8.40 1.11 6.34
N ASN A 316 -7.33 1.53 5.69
CA ASN A 316 -6.02 0.91 5.65
C ASN A 316 -5.02 1.93 6.23
N PRO A 317 -4.72 1.90 7.54
CA PRO A 317 -3.84 2.87 8.19
C PRO A 317 -2.38 2.61 7.82
N ARG A 318 -2.02 2.87 6.57
CA ARG A 318 -0.71 2.60 5.96
C ARG A 318 -0.60 3.30 4.60
N THR A 319 0.61 3.43 4.08
CA THR A 319 0.86 3.97 2.73
C THR A 319 0.18 3.14 1.64
N HIS A 320 -0.54 3.80 0.74
CA HIS A 320 -1.06 3.20 -0.49
C HIS A 320 -0.06 3.32 -1.64
N SER A 321 -0.12 2.45 -2.64
CA SER A 321 0.73 2.56 -3.84
C SER A 321 0.40 3.79 -4.67
N ALA A 322 -0.77 4.41 -4.51
CA ALA A 322 -1.14 5.66 -5.18
C ALA A 322 -0.18 6.84 -4.89
N ILE A 323 0.67 6.75 -3.85
CA ILE A 323 1.75 7.70 -3.59
C ILE A 323 2.72 7.84 -4.80
N THR A 324 2.79 6.85 -5.69
CA THR A 324 3.63 6.93 -6.90
C THR A 324 3.23 8.08 -7.83
N MET A 325 1.99 8.55 -7.77
CA MET A 325 1.54 9.70 -8.59
C MET A 325 2.18 11.03 -8.20
N PHE A 326 2.83 11.10 -7.04
CA PHE A 326 3.55 12.29 -6.59
C PHE A 326 5.01 12.32 -7.05
N TYR A 327 5.37 11.53 -8.07
CA TYR A 327 6.74 11.41 -8.59
C TYR A 327 7.38 12.74 -9.01
N ASP A 328 6.58 13.75 -9.32
CA ASP A 328 7.01 15.08 -9.75
C ASP A 328 6.66 16.22 -8.77
N HIS A 329 6.15 15.91 -7.57
CA HIS A 329 5.71 16.94 -6.63
C HIS A 329 6.78 17.28 -5.57
N PRO A 330 7.27 18.53 -5.48
CA PRO A 330 8.35 18.91 -4.55
C PRO A 330 7.91 18.96 -3.08
N GLY A 331 6.61 19.20 -2.82
CA GLY A 331 6.07 19.33 -1.46
C GLY A 331 5.87 18.02 -0.68
N VAL A 332 6.13 16.84 -1.26
CA VAL A 332 5.87 15.55 -0.58
C VAL A 332 6.67 15.44 0.71
N ALA A 333 7.95 15.81 0.70
CA ALA A 333 8.78 15.74 1.90
C ALA A 333 8.24 16.65 3.02
N ALA A 334 7.87 17.89 2.69
CA ALA A 334 7.29 18.84 3.65
C ALA A 334 5.99 18.30 4.25
N ALA A 335 5.10 17.70 3.44
CA ALA A 335 3.86 17.11 3.93
C ALA A 335 4.05 15.97 4.96
N TYR A 336 5.21 15.31 4.98
CA TYR A 336 5.54 14.29 5.98
C TYR A 336 6.28 14.86 7.19
N LEU A 337 7.04 15.96 7.04
CA LEU A 337 8.02 16.42 8.04
C LEU A 337 7.63 17.74 8.73
N GLU A 338 6.70 18.50 8.16
CA GLU A 338 6.33 19.84 8.60
C GLU A 338 4.84 19.92 8.92
N ASP A 339 4.49 20.71 9.93
CA ASP A 339 3.10 20.95 10.31
C ASP A 339 2.51 22.13 9.54
N GLY A 340 1.20 22.07 9.26
CA GLY A 340 0.47 23.19 8.66
C GLY A 340 0.83 23.53 7.22
N THR A 341 1.43 22.60 6.47
CA THR A 341 1.68 22.79 5.04
C THR A 341 0.35 22.77 4.26
N PRO A 342 0.26 23.49 3.13
CA PRO A 342 -0.87 23.35 2.21
C PRO A 342 -0.98 21.91 1.74
N THR A 343 -2.21 21.38 1.68
CA THR A 343 -2.45 19.99 1.28
C THR A 343 -1.88 19.71 -0.12
N VAL A 344 -0.88 18.84 -0.16
CA VAL A 344 -0.19 18.37 -1.35
C VAL A 344 -1.08 17.39 -2.12
N ARG A 345 -1.28 17.66 -3.40
CA ARG A 345 -2.03 16.81 -4.35
C ARG A 345 -1.13 16.42 -5.51
N PRO A 346 -1.41 15.34 -6.26
CA PRO A 346 -0.71 15.08 -7.50
C PRO A 346 -0.74 16.31 -8.41
N THR A 347 0.35 16.59 -9.12
CA THR A 347 0.41 17.77 -9.99
C THR A 347 -0.64 17.66 -11.10
N PRO A 348 -1.16 18.78 -11.66
CA PRO A 348 -2.09 18.73 -12.80
C PRO A 348 -1.51 18.02 -14.03
N THR A 349 -0.18 17.91 -14.12
CA THR A 349 0.56 17.21 -15.18
C THR A 349 0.96 15.79 -14.80
N SER A 350 0.58 15.32 -13.60
CA SER A 350 0.90 13.96 -13.15
C SER A 350 0.24 12.95 -14.07
N ARG A 351 1.05 12.05 -14.62
CA ARG A 351 0.59 11.01 -15.52
C ARG A 351 0.18 9.76 -14.74
N PRO A 352 -0.73 8.94 -15.28
CA PRO A 352 -1.05 7.65 -14.68
C PRO A 352 0.20 6.82 -14.45
N THR A 353 0.39 6.30 -13.24
CA THR A 353 1.54 5.45 -12.92
C THR A 353 1.24 3.99 -13.19
N TYR A 354 2.24 3.23 -13.64
CA TYR A 354 2.11 1.81 -13.97
C TYR A 354 3.42 1.05 -13.70
N TRP A 355 3.36 -0.28 -13.73
CA TRP A 355 4.53 -1.16 -13.65
C TRP A 355 4.70 -1.94 -14.95
N LEU A 356 5.80 -1.71 -15.66
CA LEU A 356 6.01 -2.26 -17.01
C LEU A 356 5.88 -3.79 -17.04
N TYR A 357 6.51 -4.48 -16.08
CA TYR A 357 6.50 -5.94 -16.04
C TYR A 357 5.12 -6.53 -15.74
N HIS A 358 4.25 -5.79 -15.05
CA HIS A 358 2.85 -6.19 -14.89
C HIS A 358 2.09 -6.10 -16.22
N GLU A 359 2.32 -5.04 -17.00
CA GLU A 359 1.67 -4.87 -18.29
C GLU A 359 2.19 -5.84 -19.36
N LEU A 360 3.49 -6.13 -19.36
CA LEU A 360 4.08 -7.17 -20.20
C LEU A 360 3.53 -8.56 -19.83
N TRP A 361 3.42 -8.88 -18.54
CA TRP A 361 2.85 -10.16 -18.10
C TRP A 361 1.38 -10.31 -18.49
N ARG A 362 0.59 -9.24 -18.37
CA ARG A 362 -0.82 -9.23 -18.82
C ARG A 362 -0.93 -9.43 -20.33
N ALA A 363 -0.11 -8.74 -21.13
CA ALA A 363 -0.06 -8.92 -22.58
C ALA A 363 0.37 -10.35 -22.95
N LEU A 364 1.37 -10.92 -22.29
CA LEU A 364 1.82 -12.30 -22.53
C LEU A 364 0.73 -13.33 -22.24
N ARG A 365 -0.01 -13.17 -21.13
CA ARG A 365 -1.09 -14.08 -20.76
C ARG A 365 -2.37 -13.89 -21.58
N ARG A 366 -2.61 -12.69 -22.08
CA ARG A 366 -3.81 -12.31 -22.86
C ARG A 366 -3.38 -11.41 -24.01
N PRO A 367 -2.86 -11.97 -25.13
CA PRO A 367 -2.27 -11.19 -26.22
C PRO A 367 -3.19 -10.13 -26.83
N TRP A 368 -4.50 -10.38 -26.86
CA TRP A 368 -5.49 -9.41 -27.34
C TRP A 368 -5.55 -8.11 -26.50
N THR A 369 -5.01 -8.12 -25.28
CA THR A 369 -4.91 -6.90 -24.45
C THR A 369 -3.73 -6.02 -24.81
N ALA A 370 -2.79 -6.48 -25.65
CA ALA A 370 -1.54 -5.79 -25.97
C ALA A 370 -1.73 -4.34 -26.47
N PRO A 371 -2.70 -4.02 -27.35
CA PRO A 371 -2.94 -2.62 -27.75
C PRO A 371 -3.36 -1.72 -26.58
N ALA A 372 -4.15 -2.24 -25.64
CA ALA A 372 -4.49 -1.52 -24.42
C ALA A 372 -3.28 -1.33 -23.50
N ARG A 373 -2.41 -2.35 -23.39
CA ARG A 373 -1.18 -2.28 -22.59
C ARG A 373 -0.17 -1.28 -23.16
N LEU A 374 -0.02 -1.25 -24.48
CA LEU A 374 0.81 -0.26 -25.16
C LEU A 374 0.32 1.17 -24.90
N ARG A 375 -1.00 1.41 -24.92
CA ARG A 375 -1.57 2.71 -24.56
C ARG A 375 -1.23 3.12 -23.12
N VAL A 376 -1.28 2.20 -22.16
CA VAL A 376 -0.85 2.46 -20.77
C VAL A 376 0.61 2.88 -20.73
N VAL A 377 1.50 2.12 -21.40
CA VAL A 377 2.94 2.40 -21.43
C VAL A 377 3.25 3.77 -22.06
N LEU A 378 2.59 4.12 -23.16
CA LEU A 378 2.81 5.38 -23.87
C LEU A 378 2.28 6.60 -23.12
N ARG A 379 1.18 6.47 -22.39
CA ARG A 379 0.55 7.58 -21.65
C ARG A 379 1.09 7.76 -20.24
N GLY A 380 1.53 6.67 -19.61
CA GLY A 380 1.83 6.66 -18.18
C GLY A 380 3.28 7.00 -17.83
N LYS A 381 3.54 7.03 -16.53
CA LYS A 381 4.87 7.05 -15.91
C LYS A 381 5.16 5.66 -15.32
N GLU A 382 6.27 5.05 -15.73
CA GLU A 382 6.74 3.82 -15.10
C GLU A 382 7.14 4.13 -13.65
N ALA A 383 6.62 3.35 -12.70
CA ALA A 383 6.66 3.67 -11.27
C ALA A 383 8.05 3.47 -10.63
N ILE A 384 8.94 2.69 -11.24
CA ILE A 384 10.29 2.41 -10.72
C ILE A 384 11.36 3.12 -11.56
N LEU A 385 11.24 3.11 -12.88
CA LEU A 385 12.21 3.69 -13.81
C LEU A 385 12.21 5.21 -13.74
N ASP A 386 13.30 5.74 -13.18
CA ASP A 386 13.62 7.15 -13.23
C ASP A 386 14.97 7.35 -13.94
N PRO A 387 15.08 8.17 -15.00
CA PRO A 387 16.37 8.42 -15.66
C PRO A 387 17.44 8.99 -14.72
N SER A 388 17.04 9.73 -13.68
CA SER A 388 17.96 10.28 -12.67
C SER A 388 18.36 9.26 -11.61
N ASP A 389 17.63 8.14 -11.50
CA ASP A 389 17.86 7.06 -10.55
C ASP A 389 17.45 5.69 -11.16
N PRO A 390 18.17 5.19 -12.18
CA PRO A 390 17.68 4.09 -13.00
C PRO A 390 18.02 2.69 -12.45
N LEU A 391 18.97 2.58 -11.52
CA LEU A 391 19.43 1.29 -10.98
C LEU A 391 18.33 0.46 -10.30
N PRO A 392 17.40 1.04 -9.50
CA PRO A 392 16.28 0.30 -8.93
C PRO A 392 15.48 -0.48 -9.96
N PHE A 393 15.23 0.09 -11.14
CA PHE A 393 14.48 -0.59 -12.20
C PHE A 393 15.19 -1.85 -12.69
N LEU A 394 16.50 -1.79 -12.92
CA LEU A 394 17.26 -2.97 -13.34
C LEU A 394 17.29 -4.02 -12.22
N LEU A 395 17.63 -3.59 -11.00
CA LEU A 395 17.96 -4.50 -9.90
C LEU A 395 16.72 -5.13 -9.24
N VAL A 396 15.56 -4.49 -9.29
CA VAL A 396 14.31 -5.16 -8.89
C VAL A 396 14.04 -6.35 -9.82
N HIS A 397 14.09 -6.11 -11.13
CA HIS A 397 13.69 -7.12 -12.13
C HIS A 397 14.77 -8.18 -12.39
N HIS A 398 16.05 -7.85 -12.19
CA HIS A 398 17.18 -8.71 -12.59
C HIS A 398 18.12 -9.11 -11.45
N LEU A 399 17.88 -8.66 -10.21
CA LEU A 399 18.58 -9.16 -9.02
C LEU A 399 17.58 -9.69 -7.98
N GLN A 400 16.66 -8.84 -7.50
CA GLN A 400 15.72 -9.20 -6.43
C GLN A 400 14.76 -10.32 -6.84
N ILE A 401 14.00 -10.15 -7.93
CA ILE A 401 13.03 -11.15 -8.38
C ILE A 401 13.71 -12.48 -8.77
N PRO A 402 14.81 -12.50 -9.56
CA PRO A 402 15.53 -13.74 -9.86
C PRO A 402 16.06 -14.45 -8.62
N LEU A 403 16.58 -13.71 -7.63
CA LEU A 403 17.05 -14.31 -6.37
C LEU A 403 15.91 -15.01 -5.62
N LEU A 404 14.73 -14.39 -5.55
CA LEU A 404 13.55 -14.99 -4.92
C LEU A 404 13.10 -16.24 -5.69
N LEU A 405 13.05 -16.17 -7.02
CA LEU A 405 12.68 -17.31 -7.87
C LEU A 405 13.68 -18.46 -7.75
N GLY A 406 14.99 -18.17 -7.73
CA GLY A 406 16.05 -19.15 -7.55
C GLY A 406 15.96 -19.84 -6.19
N ARG A 407 15.71 -19.08 -5.11
CA ARG A 407 15.47 -19.66 -3.77
C ARG A 407 14.25 -20.57 -3.75
N ASN A 408 13.14 -20.17 -4.37
CA ASN A 408 11.94 -21.01 -4.43
C ASN A 408 12.14 -22.24 -5.31
N LEU A 409 12.94 -22.14 -6.39
CA LEU A 409 13.31 -23.28 -7.23
C LEU A 409 14.15 -24.30 -6.45
N LEU A 410 15.18 -23.84 -5.72
CA LEU A 410 16.04 -24.69 -4.89
C LEU A 410 15.28 -25.37 -3.76
N ARG A 411 14.29 -24.70 -3.17
CA ARG A 411 13.49 -25.20 -2.05
C ARG A 411 12.19 -25.89 -2.48
N ALA A 412 11.96 -26.07 -3.78
CA ALA A 412 10.72 -26.58 -4.35
C ALA A 412 9.44 -25.86 -3.85
N LYS A 413 9.53 -24.57 -3.47
CA LYS A 413 8.39 -23.81 -2.94
C LYS A 413 7.48 -23.31 -4.07
N PRO A 414 6.15 -23.51 -3.99
CA PRO A 414 5.21 -22.97 -4.97
C PRO A 414 5.07 -21.45 -4.84
N TRP A 415 4.68 -20.81 -5.93
CA TRP A 415 4.32 -19.38 -5.96
C TRP A 415 3.17 -19.16 -6.95
N LEU A 416 2.31 -18.19 -6.64
CA LEU A 416 1.08 -17.88 -7.39
C LEU A 416 1.30 -16.81 -8.44
N THR A 417 1.92 -15.68 -8.08
CA THR A 417 2.24 -14.58 -8.99
C THR A 417 3.46 -13.80 -8.51
N ILE A 418 4.07 -13.04 -9.39
CA ILE A 418 5.05 -12.00 -9.03
C ILE A 418 4.27 -10.69 -8.87
N ASP A 419 4.54 -9.99 -7.79
CA ASP A 419 4.05 -8.64 -7.56
C ASP A 419 5.25 -7.69 -7.62
N PHE A 420 5.37 -6.99 -8.75
CA PHE A 420 6.47 -6.06 -9.01
C PHE A 420 6.29 -4.74 -8.26
N ASN A 421 5.05 -4.37 -7.90
CA ASN A 421 4.74 -3.17 -7.11
C ASN A 421 5.29 -3.26 -5.68
N ILE A 422 5.20 -4.45 -5.06
CA ILE A 422 5.74 -4.69 -3.71
C ILE A 422 6.94 -5.64 -3.70
N GLY A 423 7.58 -5.84 -4.87
CA GLY A 423 8.86 -6.54 -5.00
C GLY A 423 8.87 -7.97 -4.45
N LYS A 424 7.79 -8.73 -4.61
CA LYS A 424 7.67 -10.05 -3.96
C LYS A 424 7.08 -11.16 -4.84
N LEU A 425 7.29 -12.40 -4.39
CA LEU A 425 6.54 -13.56 -4.87
C LEU A 425 5.34 -13.77 -3.94
N VAL A 426 4.15 -13.89 -4.51
CA VAL A 426 2.94 -14.25 -3.76
C VAL A 426 2.92 -15.76 -3.58
N GLU A 427 2.88 -16.24 -2.34
CA GLU A 427 2.87 -17.66 -1.98
C GLU A 427 1.46 -18.10 -1.53
N PRO A 428 1.07 -19.39 -1.71
CA PRO A 428 -0.29 -19.85 -1.43
C PRO A 428 -0.80 -19.65 0.01
N ALA A 429 0.09 -19.62 1.00
CA ALA A 429 -0.25 -19.45 2.41
C ALA A 429 -0.20 -17.99 2.90
N GLY A 430 0.06 -17.03 2.01
CA GLY A 430 0.56 -15.72 2.44
C GLY A 430 2.04 -15.79 2.83
N ASP A 431 2.63 -14.64 3.13
CA ASP A 431 4.01 -14.57 3.64
C ASP A 431 4.08 -15.03 5.11
#